data_AF-A0A9X2B047-F1
#
_entry.id   AF-A0A9X2B047-F1
#
_cell.length_a   1.000
_cell.length_b   1.000
_cell.length_c   1.000
_cell.angle_alpha   90.00
_cell.angle_beta   90.00
_cell.angle_gamma   90.00
#
_symmetry.space_group_name_H-M   'P 1'
#
loop_
_entity.id
_entity.type
_entity.pdbx_description
1 polymer ?
#
loop_
_entity_poly.entity_id
_entity_poly.type
_entity_poly.pdbx_seq_one_letter_code
_entity_poly.pdbx_strand_id
1 'polypeptide(L)'
;MAGDRALTDREALAAEVLAFGKSLVPDRFPRPTPEALIAWGMVLGEMRVPAEVWPEAIAWWSMNSATDRMATPRELKDAAQHIVRDVWETNPEKRRILDAHRAARLRAREARGELPPGTAPETAGDTGMVAIEPRSEDTAVRWREVRAGIAQRARDRRIAEREAAGRGELFEDMNNQPGEEPPENGA
;
A
#
# COMPACT_ATOMS: atom_id res chain seq x y z
N MET A 1 21.23 -15.34 -17.72
CA MET A 1 20.09 -16.27 -17.75
C MET A 1 19.54 -16.40 -16.34
N ALA A 2 18.74 -15.44 -15.87
CA ALA A 2 18.03 -15.57 -14.60
C ALA A 2 16.69 -16.23 -14.92
N GLY A 3 16.53 -17.49 -14.52
CA GLY A 3 15.34 -18.27 -14.81
C GLY A 3 14.08 -17.63 -14.22
N ASP A 4 13.01 -17.67 -15.00
CA ASP A 4 11.68 -17.19 -14.66
C ASP A 4 11.06 -18.11 -13.59
N ARG A 5 11.53 -17.98 -12.34
CA ARG A 5 10.99 -18.72 -11.20
C ARG A 5 9.68 -18.06 -10.80
N ALA A 6 8.60 -18.85 -10.81
CA ALA A 6 7.33 -18.43 -10.22
C ALA A 6 7.52 -18.02 -8.74
N LEU A 7 7.00 -16.84 -8.39
CA LEU A 7 6.98 -16.38 -7.02
C LEU A 7 6.10 -17.30 -6.17
N THR A 8 6.53 -17.58 -4.95
CA THR A 8 5.65 -18.17 -3.94
C THR A 8 4.57 -17.15 -3.52
N ASP A 9 3.46 -17.62 -2.95
CA ASP A 9 2.38 -16.74 -2.45
C ASP A 9 2.90 -15.63 -1.51
N ARG A 10 3.90 -15.96 -0.69
CA ARG A 10 4.54 -15.01 0.25
C ARG A 10 5.36 -13.94 -0.48
N GLU A 11 6.06 -14.32 -1.54
CA GLU A 11 6.84 -13.39 -2.36
C GLU A 11 5.95 -12.54 -3.25
N ALA A 12 4.82 -13.10 -3.73
CA ALA A 12 3.80 -12.36 -4.44
C ALA A 12 3.17 -11.27 -3.54
N LEU A 13 2.80 -11.62 -2.30
CA LEU A 13 2.33 -10.66 -1.31
C LEU A 13 3.36 -9.54 -1.06
N ALA A 14 4.63 -9.91 -0.88
CA ALA A 14 5.69 -8.93 -0.70
C ALA A 14 5.85 -8.01 -1.91
N ALA A 15 5.75 -8.55 -3.13
CA ALA A 15 5.83 -7.77 -4.36
C ALA A 15 4.69 -6.75 -4.44
N GLU A 16 3.47 -7.16 -4.12
CA GLU A 16 2.29 -6.27 -4.07
C GLU A 16 2.46 -5.15 -3.05
N VAL A 17 2.87 -5.49 -1.83
CA VAL A 17 3.10 -4.53 -0.74
C VAL A 17 4.18 -3.53 -1.09
N LEU A 18 5.33 -4.00 -1.60
CA LEU A 18 6.44 -3.12 -2.00
C LEU A 18 6.07 -2.24 -3.18
N ALA A 19 5.37 -2.77 -4.19
CA ALA A 19 4.93 -2.00 -5.35
C ALA A 19 3.93 -0.92 -4.95
N PHE A 20 2.94 -1.24 -4.11
CA PHE A 20 1.98 -0.27 -3.62
C PHE A 20 2.66 0.81 -2.76
N GLY A 21 3.49 0.41 -1.80
CA GLY A 21 4.25 1.34 -0.96
C GLY A 21 5.14 2.28 -1.77
N LYS A 22 5.87 1.77 -2.78
CA LYS A 22 6.65 2.59 -3.71
C LYS A 22 5.81 3.58 -4.50
N SER A 23 4.57 3.23 -4.84
CA SER A 23 3.68 4.14 -5.57
C SER A 23 3.15 5.28 -4.69
N LEU A 24 2.98 5.02 -3.39
CA LEU A 24 2.40 5.97 -2.45
C LEU A 24 3.47 6.88 -1.83
N VAL A 25 4.57 6.31 -1.37
CA VAL A 25 5.71 7.00 -0.73
C VAL A 25 7.03 6.45 -1.29
N PRO A 26 7.44 6.91 -2.49
CA PRO A 26 8.54 6.33 -3.25
C PRO A 26 9.86 6.22 -2.49
N ASP A 27 10.20 7.17 -1.64
CA ASP A 27 11.50 7.19 -0.94
C ASP A 27 11.52 6.31 0.30
N ARG A 28 10.37 5.76 0.69
CA ARG A 28 10.21 5.02 1.95
C ARG A 28 10.15 3.51 1.78
N PHE A 29 9.98 2.99 0.57
CA PHE A 29 9.97 1.54 0.32
C PHE A 29 11.23 1.07 -0.41
N PRO A 30 11.72 -0.16 -0.16
CA PRO A 30 12.79 -0.73 -0.97
C PRO A 30 12.31 -1.06 -2.38
N ARG A 31 13.26 -1.25 -3.31
CA ARG A 31 12.93 -1.83 -4.61
C ARG A 31 12.61 -3.32 -4.45
N PRO A 32 11.68 -3.89 -5.23
CA PRO A 32 11.33 -5.30 -5.15
C PRO A 32 12.39 -6.18 -5.83
N THR A 33 13.56 -6.34 -5.21
CA THR A 33 14.56 -7.33 -5.64
C THR A 33 14.20 -8.72 -5.11
N PRO A 34 14.70 -9.82 -5.71
CA PRO A 34 14.42 -11.17 -5.23
C PRO A 34 14.68 -11.36 -3.73
N GLU A 35 15.77 -10.82 -3.21
CA GLU A 35 16.14 -10.89 -1.79
C GLU A 35 15.16 -10.11 -0.91
N ALA A 36 14.71 -8.93 -1.38
CA ALA A 36 13.71 -8.15 -0.67
C ALA A 36 12.36 -8.87 -0.64
N LEU A 37 11.94 -9.48 -1.75
CA LEU A 37 10.70 -10.26 -1.83
C LEU A 37 10.72 -11.46 -0.87
N ILE A 38 11.83 -12.17 -0.80
CA ILE A 38 12.04 -13.28 0.13
C ILE A 38 11.94 -12.79 1.58
N ALA A 39 12.71 -11.76 1.94
CA ALA A 39 12.78 -11.25 3.31
C ALA A 39 11.44 -10.66 3.78
N TRP A 40 10.80 -9.84 2.95
CA TRP A 40 9.50 -9.25 3.25
C TRP A 40 8.42 -10.32 3.28
N GLY A 41 8.44 -11.28 2.34
CA GLY A 41 7.47 -12.36 2.27
C GLY A 41 7.50 -13.26 3.50
N MET A 42 8.67 -13.50 4.09
CA MET A 42 8.77 -14.23 5.37
C MET A 42 8.02 -13.51 6.49
N VAL A 43 8.25 -12.21 6.68
CA VAL A 43 7.66 -11.47 7.79
C VAL A 43 6.18 -11.19 7.56
N LEU A 44 5.81 -10.74 6.36
CA LEU A 44 4.42 -10.39 6.05
C LEU A 44 3.55 -11.64 5.87
N GLY A 45 4.11 -12.72 5.33
CA GLY A 45 3.40 -14.01 5.18
C GLY A 45 3.11 -14.74 6.48
N GLU A 46 3.73 -14.36 7.59
CA GLU A 46 3.34 -14.82 8.93
C GLU A 46 1.99 -14.23 9.37
N MET A 47 1.66 -13.04 8.88
CA MET A 47 0.38 -12.41 9.19
C MET A 47 -0.75 -13.18 8.55
N ARG A 48 -1.69 -13.61 9.37
CA ARG A 48 -2.85 -14.41 8.96
C ARG A 48 -4.02 -13.53 8.56
N VAL A 49 -3.74 -12.50 7.77
CA VAL A 49 -4.71 -11.49 7.33
C VAL A 49 -4.90 -11.59 5.81
N PRO A 50 -6.09 -11.25 5.29
CA PRO A 50 -6.32 -11.24 3.85
C PRO A 50 -5.47 -10.17 3.16
N ALA A 51 -5.13 -10.38 1.88
CA ALA A 51 -4.25 -9.50 1.12
C ALA A 51 -4.80 -8.05 1.03
N GLU A 52 -6.12 -7.94 1.03
CA GLU A 52 -6.90 -6.71 0.95
C GLU A 52 -6.69 -5.77 2.16
N VAL A 53 -6.14 -6.26 3.27
CA VAL A 53 -5.78 -5.43 4.44
C VAL A 53 -4.58 -4.52 4.14
N TRP A 54 -3.63 -5.00 3.34
CA TRP A 54 -2.33 -4.34 3.23
C TRP A 54 -2.37 -2.94 2.64
N PRO A 55 -3.18 -2.62 1.61
CA PRO A 55 -3.23 -1.26 1.08
C PRO A 55 -3.72 -0.23 2.09
N GLU A 56 -4.73 -0.57 2.90
CA GLU A 56 -5.20 0.28 4.00
C GLU A 56 -4.15 0.41 5.10
N ALA A 57 -3.44 -0.69 5.41
CA ALA A 57 -2.34 -0.67 6.37
C ALA A 57 -1.20 0.24 5.92
N ILE A 58 -0.79 0.17 4.65
CA ILE A 58 0.26 1.00 4.07
C ILE A 58 -0.17 2.46 4.04
N ALA A 59 -1.42 2.75 3.66
CA ALA A 59 -1.96 4.10 3.68
C ALA A 59 -1.95 4.66 5.11
N TRP A 60 -2.46 3.90 6.08
CA TRP A 60 -2.45 4.30 7.48
C TRP A 60 -1.04 4.53 8.00
N TRP A 61 -0.11 3.61 7.75
CA TRP A 61 1.29 3.77 8.14
C TRP A 61 1.89 5.04 7.54
N SER A 62 1.66 5.29 6.25
CA SER A 62 2.21 6.46 5.56
C SER A 62 1.76 7.79 6.16
N MET A 63 0.56 7.85 6.75
CA MET A 63 -0.01 9.06 7.33
C MET A 63 0.29 9.21 8.83
N ASN A 64 0.47 8.10 9.56
CA ASN A 64 0.47 8.10 11.03
C ASN A 64 1.78 7.66 11.66
N SER A 65 2.64 6.97 10.92
CA SER A 65 3.82 6.31 11.48
C SER A 65 5.04 6.37 10.58
N ALA A 66 4.91 6.93 9.37
CA ALA A 66 6.06 7.17 8.51
C ALA A 66 7.02 8.17 9.17
N THR A 67 8.28 7.79 9.21
CA THR A 67 9.38 8.63 9.67
C THR A 67 10.30 8.96 8.51
N ASP A 68 11.43 9.62 8.79
CA ASP A 68 12.47 9.84 7.81
C ASP A 68 13.26 8.58 7.40
N ARG A 69 12.91 7.43 7.98
CA ARG A 69 13.49 6.14 7.61
C ARG A 69 12.59 5.37 6.65
N MET A 70 13.18 4.41 5.97
CA MET A 70 12.44 3.46 5.14
C MET A 70 11.51 2.61 6.01
N ALA A 71 10.37 2.23 5.45
CA ALA A 71 9.44 1.28 6.02
C ALA A 71 10.15 -0.05 6.30
N THR A 72 9.90 -0.57 7.49
CA THR A 72 10.29 -1.93 7.86
C THR A 72 9.09 -2.87 7.74
N PRO A 73 9.32 -4.18 7.48
CA PRO A 73 8.24 -5.16 7.49
C PRO A 73 7.47 -5.19 8.82
N ARG A 74 8.14 -4.89 9.94
CA ARG A 74 7.52 -4.84 11.27
C ARG A 74 6.51 -3.69 11.39
N GLU A 75 6.86 -2.49 10.93
CA GLU A 75 5.94 -1.34 11.00
C GLU A 75 4.68 -1.59 10.17
N LEU A 76 4.79 -2.25 9.01
CA LEU A 76 3.62 -2.62 8.25
C LEU A 76 2.79 -3.74 8.90
N LYS A 77 3.45 -4.68 9.57
CA LYS A 77 2.75 -5.69 10.37
C LYS A 77 1.93 -5.02 11.47
N ASP A 78 2.51 -4.06 12.19
CA ASP A 78 1.82 -3.33 13.26
C ASP A 78 0.66 -2.50 12.70
N ALA A 79 0.85 -1.84 11.55
CA ALA A 79 -0.21 -1.13 10.84
C ALA A 79 -1.36 -2.06 10.39
N ALA A 80 -1.03 -3.24 9.86
CA ALA A 80 -2.04 -4.22 9.45
C ALA A 80 -2.84 -4.75 10.65
N GLN A 81 -2.20 -4.96 11.80
CA GLN A 81 -2.89 -5.33 13.04
C GLN A 81 -3.85 -4.23 13.50
N HIS A 82 -3.42 -2.96 13.45
CA HIS A 82 -4.27 -1.83 13.76
C HIS A 82 -5.50 -1.77 12.83
N ILE A 83 -5.29 -1.86 11.52
CA ILE A 83 -6.38 -1.86 10.54
C ILE A 83 -7.35 -3.01 10.77
N VAL A 84 -6.85 -4.22 11.02
CA VAL A 84 -7.72 -5.36 11.31
C VAL A 84 -8.56 -5.08 12.55
N ARG A 85 -7.91 -4.78 13.67
CA ARG A 85 -8.57 -4.64 14.98
C ARG A 85 -9.55 -3.47 15.03
N ASP A 86 -9.14 -2.31 14.55
CA ASP A 86 -9.87 -1.06 14.81
C ASP A 86 -10.81 -0.68 13.65
N VAL A 87 -10.51 -1.13 12.42
CA VAL A 87 -11.28 -0.77 11.22
C VAL A 87 -12.08 -1.95 10.65
N TRP A 88 -11.46 -3.12 10.52
CA TRP A 88 -12.12 -4.24 9.83
C TRP A 88 -13.08 -5.03 10.73
N GLU A 89 -12.72 -5.26 11.99
CA GLU A 89 -13.60 -5.96 12.94
C GLU A 89 -14.85 -5.16 13.29
N THR A 90 -14.76 -3.83 13.23
CA THR A 90 -15.86 -2.91 13.54
C THR A 90 -16.80 -2.69 12.33
N ASN A 91 -16.33 -2.96 11.11
CA ASN A 91 -17.12 -2.84 9.89
C ASN A 91 -17.75 -4.19 9.49
N PRO A 92 -19.08 -4.32 9.42
CA PRO A 92 -19.74 -5.59 9.12
C PRO A 92 -19.35 -6.23 7.79
N GLU A 93 -19.09 -5.44 6.74
CA GLU A 93 -18.70 -5.95 5.43
C GLU A 93 -17.27 -6.48 5.43
N LYS A 94 -16.34 -5.70 6.01
CA LYS A 94 -14.94 -6.11 6.13
C LYS A 94 -14.77 -7.30 7.08
N ARG A 95 -15.56 -7.35 8.15
CA ARG A 95 -15.59 -8.50 9.07
C ARG A 95 -15.98 -9.78 8.36
N ARG A 96 -16.95 -9.75 7.45
CA ARG A 96 -17.31 -10.93 6.63
C ARG A 96 -16.12 -11.44 5.80
N ILE A 97 -15.30 -10.55 5.27
CA ILE A 97 -14.08 -10.92 4.53
C ILE A 97 -13.06 -11.59 5.48
N LEU A 98 -12.86 -11.04 6.69
CA LEU A 98 -11.99 -11.66 7.70
C LEU A 98 -12.47 -13.05 8.08
N ASP A 99 -13.77 -13.20 8.32
CA ASP A 99 -14.37 -14.47 8.74
C ASP A 99 -14.29 -15.52 7.63
N ALA A 100 -14.55 -15.13 6.38
CA ALA A 100 -14.35 -15.99 5.22
C ALA A 100 -12.88 -16.44 5.10
N HIS A 101 -11.93 -15.52 5.26
CA HIS A 101 -10.51 -15.82 5.23
C HIS A 101 -10.09 -16.78 6.37
N ARG A 102 -10.60 -16.56 7.59
CA ARG A 102 -10.36 -17.45 8.74
C ARG A 102 -10.93 -18.84 8.51
N ALA A 103 -12.16 -18.94 8.01
CA ALA A 103 -12.81 -20.20 7.70
C ALA A 103 -12.06 -20.97 6.60
N ALA A 104 -11.68 -20.29 5.50
CA ALA A 104 -10.88 -20.89 4.43
C ALA A 104 -9.56 -21.46 4.95
N ARG A 105 -8.88 -20.76 5.86
CA ARG A 105 -7.65 -21.25 6.49
C ARG A 105 -7.88 -22.48 7.36
N LEU A 106 -8.97 -22.52 8.12
CA LEU A 106 -9.30 -23.71 8.92
C LEU A 106 -9.55 -24.92 8.02
N ARG A 107 -10.35 -24.75 6.95
CA ARG A 107 -10.58 -25.81 5.95
C ARG A 107 -9.30 -26.29 5.30
N ALA A 108 -8.40 -25.38 4.94
CA ALA A 108 -7.10 -25.76 4.36
C ALA A 108 -6.24 -26.57 5.34
N ARG A 109 -6.33 -26.31 6.65
CA ARG A 109 -5.63 -27.08 7.69
C ARG A 109 -6.27 -28.45 7.89
N GLU A 110 -7.59 -28.53 7.93
CA GLU A 110 -8.32 -29.80 7.97
C GLU A 110 -8.03 -30.68 6.75
N ALA A 111 -8.02 -30.10 5.55
CA ALA A 111 -7.71 -30.82 4.32
C ALA A 111 -6.27 -31.38 4.30
N ARG A 112 -5.35 -30.74 5.02
CA ARG A 112 -3.98 -31.23 5.25
C ARG A 112 -3.86 -32.23 6.41
N GLY A 113 -4.95 -32.51 7.12
CA GLY A 113 -4.97 -33.39 8.30
C GLY A 113 -4.38 -32.77 9.56
N GLU A 114 -4.16 -31.45 9.60
CA GLU A 114 -3.63 -30.75 10.78
C GLU A 114 -4.70 -30.51 11.86
N LEU A 115 -5.97 -30.70 11.53
CA LEU A 115 -7.13 -30.50 12.40
C LEU A 115 -8.13 -31.65 12.22
N PRO A 116 -8.88 -32.04 13.27
CA PRO A 116 -9.96 -33.02 13.14
C PRO A 116 -11.02 -32.56 12.13
N PRO A 117 -11.64 -33.49 11.38
CA PRO A 117 -12.80 -33.15 10.54
C PRO A 117 -13.92 -32.49 11.35
N GLY A 118 -14.48 -31.40 10.84
CA GLY A 118 -15.58 -30.65 11.49
C GLY A 118 -15.14 -29.52 12.42
N THR A 119 -13.85 -29.18 12.43
CA THR A 119 -13.29 -28.01 13.11
C THR A 119 -13.59 -26.69 12.38
N ALA A 120 -13.61 -26.68 11.05
CA ALA A 120 -13.98 -25.50 10.27
C ALA A 120 -15.51 -25.35 10.26
N PRO A 121 -16.01 -24.10 10.38
CA PRO A 121 -17.45 -23.88 10.36
C PRO A 121 -18.05 -24.34 9.02
N GLU A 122 -19.09 -25.17 9.13
CA GLU A 122 -20.05 -25.41 8.06
C GLU A 122 -20.71 -24.06 7.75
N THR A 123 -20.44 -23.50 6.57
CA THR A 123 -21.10 -22.25 6.18
C THR A 123 -22.60 -22.52 6.07
N ALA A 124 -23.40 -21.87 6.91
CA ALA A 124 -24.84 -21.81 6.72
C ALA A 124 -25.13 -21.10 5.38
N GLY A 125 -25.75 -21.81 4.43
CA GLY A 125 -26.43 -21.18 3.30
C GLY A 125 -25.92 -21.57 1.92
N ASP A 126 -26.41 -22.72 1.44
CA ASP A 126 -26.85 -22.95 0.06
C ASP A 126 -28.20 -22.23 -0.21
N THR A 127 -28.51 -21.18 0.54
CA THR A 127 -29.70 -20.34 0.40
C THR A 127 -29.26 -18.91 0.14
N GLY A 128 -29.09 -18.60 -1.15
CA GLY A 128 -28.82 -17.24 -1.63
C GLY A 128 -27.36 -17.00 -1.94
N MET A 129 -26.84 -17.70 -2.96
CA MET A 129 -25.69 -17.23 -3.73
C MET A 129 -25.95 -15.78 -4.21
N VAL A 130 -25.45 -14.81 -3.46
CA VAL A 130 -24.45 -13.97 -4.11
C VAL A 130 -23.16 -14.73 -3.88
N ALA A 131 -22.78 -15.55 -4.88
CA ALA A 131 -21.38 -15.86 -5.02
C ALA A 131 -20.69 -14.49 -5.03
N ILE A 132 -20.08 -14.11 -3.90
CA ILE A 132 -18.92 -13.25 -3.99
C ILE A 132 -17.93 -14.19 -4.66
N GLU A 133 -17.99 -14.23 -6.00
CA GLU A 133 -16.90 -14.74 -6.82
C GLU A 133 -15.63 -14.20 -6.18
N PRO A 134 -14.55 -14.99 -6.07
CA PRO A 134 -13.27 -14.41 -5.71
C PRO A 134 -13.04 -13.30 -6.73
N ARG A 135 -13.26 -12.06 -6.31
CA ARG A 135 -13.19 -10.86 -7.13
C ARG A 135 -11.72 -10.58 -7.42
N SER A 136 -10.88 -11.59 -7.63
CA SER A 136 -9.45 -11.46 -7.84
C SER A 136 -9.17 -10.71 -9.15
N GLU A 137 -9.99 -10.91 -10.19
CA GLU A 137 -9.91 -10.15 -11.44
C GLU A 137 -10.40 -8.69 -11.27
N ASP A 138 -11.51 -8.47 -10.56
CA ASP A 138 -12.07 -7.13 -10.33
C ASP A 138 -11.23 -6.31 -9.34
N THR A 139 -10.57 -6.97 -8.39
CA THR A 139 -9.70 -6.33 -7.41
C THR A 139 -8.39 -5.90 -8.07
N ALA A 140 -7.81 -6.70 -8.97
CA ALA A 140 -6.66 -6.28 -9.77
C ALA A 140 -6.98 -5.12 -10.73
N VAL A 141 -8.20 -5.09 -11.30
CA VAL A 141 -8.73 -3.97 -12.11
C VAL A 141 -8.92 -2.72 -11.25
N ARG A 142 -9.62 -2.84 -10.12
CA ARG A 142 -9.81 -1.77 -9.14
C ARG A 142 -8.47 -1.24 -8.62
N TRP A 143 -7.48 -2.10 -8.43
CA TRP A 143 -6.11 -1.70 -8.09
C TRP A 143 -5.38 -1.03 -9.26
N ARG A 144 -5.65 -1.38 -10.53
CA ARG A 144 -5.15 -0.60 -11.69
C ARG A 144 -5.74 0.81 -11.70
N GLU A 145 -7.02 0.95 -11.40
CA GLU A 145 -7.72 2.24 -11.39
C GLU A 145 -7.26 3.13 -10.23
N VAL A 146 -7.13 2.57 -9.02
CA VAL A 146 -6.57 3.29 -7.86
C VAL A 146 -5.11 3.71 -8.14
N ARG A 147 -4.30 2.86 -8.77
CA ARG A 147 -2.94 3.19 -9.23
C ARG A 147 -2.92 4.34 -10.22
N ALA A 148 -3.83 4.35 -11.20
CA ALA A 148 -3.94 5.42 -12.19
C ALA A 148 -4.31 6.76 -11.51
N GLY A 149 -5.26 6.74 -10.57
CA GLY A 149 -5.68 7.94 -9.84
C GLY A 149 -4.58 8.53 -8.94
N ILE A 150 -3.78 7.70 -8.27
CA ILE A 150 -2.66 8.16 -7.44
C ILE A 150 -1.51 8.71 -8.31
N ALA A 151 -1.16 8.00 -9.39
CA ALA A 151 -0.12 8.44 -10.32
C ALA A 151 -0.47 9.76 -11.01
N GLN A 152 -1.75 9.97 -11.35
CA GLN A 152 -2.24 11.23 -11.91
C GLN A 152 -2.04 12.39 -10.93
N ARG A 153 -2.49 12.24 -9.67
CA ARG A 153 -2.32 13.27 -8.64
C ARG A 153 -0.86 13.60 -8.34
N ALA A 154 0.04 12.61 -8.41
CA ALA A 154 1.47 12.84 -8.25
C ALA A 154 2.09 13.60 -9.44
N ARG A 155 1.62 13.35 -10.68
CA ARG A 155 2.01 14.14 -11.86
C ARG A 155 1.50 15.57 -11.76
N ASP A 156 0.23 15.74 -11.39
CA ASP A 156 -0.39 17.05 -11.24
C ASP A 156 0.34 17.88 -10.18
N ARG A 157 0.74 17.26 -9.05
CA ARG A 157 1.55 17.93 -8.02
C ARG A 157 2.91 18.39 -8.55
N ARG A 158 3.63 17.55 -9.31
CA ARG A 158 4.94 17.93 -9.89
C ARG A 158 4.81 19.05 -10.93
N ILE A 159 3.73 19.04 -11.71
CA ILE A 159 3.44 20.12 -12.66
C ILE A 159 3.16 21.41 -11.88
N ALA A 160 2.32 21.35 -10.84
CA ALA A 160 2.02 22.51 -9.99
C ALA A 160 3.27 23.05 -9.27
N GLU A 161 4.15 22.18 -8.75
CA GLU A 161 5.42 22.58 -8.12
C GLU A 161 6.37 23.26 -9.13
N ARG A 162 6.46 22.74 -10.36
CA ARG A 162 7.26 23.36 -11.42
C ARG A 162 6.70 24.70 -11.88
N GLU A 163 5.37 24.83 -11.97
CA GLU A 163 4.71 26.10 -12.28
C GLU A 163 4.79 27.12 -11.13
N ALA A 164 4.85 26.66 -9.89
CA ALA A 164 5.08 27.53 -8.72
C ALA A 164 6.54 28.02 -8.69
N ALA A 165 7.50 27.13 -8.96
CA ALA A 165 8.92 27.47 -9.05
C ALA A 165 9.20 28.46 -10.21
N GLY A 166 8.62 28.22 -11.40
CA GLY A 166 8.74 29.13 -12.53
C GLY A 166 8.03 30.48 -12.35
N ARG A 167 7.07 30.59 -11.43
CA ARG A 167 6.45 31.87 -11.02
C ARG A 167 7.25 32.62 -9.96
N GLY A 168 8.09 31.92 -9.19
CA GLY A 168 9.00 32.54 -8.21
C GLY A 168 10.18 33.24 -8.88
N GLU A 169 10.77 32.63 -9.91
CA GLU A 169 11.89 33.21 -10.67
C GLU A 169 11.50 34.53 -11.39
N LEU A 170 10.24 34.66 -11.79
CA LEU A 170 9.73 35.86 -12.48
C LEU A 170 9.54 37.07 -11.52
N PHE A 171 9.45 36.84 -10.21
CA PHE A 171 9.33 37.89 -9.19
C PHE A 171 10.67 38.33 -8.60
N GLU A 172 11.70 37.48 -8.61
CA GLU A 172 13.04 37.85 -8.13
C GLU A 172 13.79 38.78 -9.12
N ASP A 173 13.60 38.59 -10.43
CA ASP A 173 14.21 39.45 -11.46
C ASP A 173 13.64 40.88 -11.47
N MET A 174 12.44 41.11 -10.94
CA MET A 174 11.84 42.44 -10.87
C MET A 174 12.35 43.30 -9.70
N ASN A 175 13.00 42.70 -8.69
CA ASN A 175 13.43 43.41 -7.48
C ASN A 175 14.93 43.79 -7.50
N ASN A 176 15.63 43.49 -8.60
CA ASN A 176 17.06 43.76 -8.78
C ASN A 176 17.31 44.86 -9.84
N GLN A 177 16.50 45.92 -9.85
CA GLN A 177 16.85 47.15 -10.55
C GLN A 177 17.94 47.88 -9.75
N PRO A 178 19.12 48.17 -10.33
CA PRO A 178 20.15 48.93 -9.63
C PRO A 178 19.64 50.35 -9.38
N GLY A 179 19.60 50.73 -8.11
CA GLY A 179 19.19 52.06 -7.67
C GLY A 179 20.10 53.15 -8.25
N GLU A 180 19.48 54.18 -8.82
CA GLU A 180 20.14 55.43 -9.22
C GLU A 180 20.91 56.01 -8.04
N GLU A 181 22.21 56.24 -8.24
CA GLU A 181 23.07 56.92 -7.26
C GLU A 181 22.61 58.38 -7.08
N PRO A 182 22.56 58.89 -5.84
CA PRO A 182 22.19 60.27 -5.58
C PRO A 182 23.31 61.24 -6.00
N PRO A 183 22.98 62.45 -6.48
CA PRO A 183 23.98 63.40 -6.96
C PRO A 183 24.84 63.93 -5.80
N GLU A 184 26.15 63.85 -5.96
CA GLU A 184 27.13 64.48 -5.08
C GLU A 184 27.00 66.01 -5.16
N ASN A 185 26.61 66.63 -4.04
CA ASN A 185 26.67 68.08 -3.88
C ASN A 185 28.11 68.50 -3.56
N GLY A 186 28.80 69.04 -4.56
CA GLY A 186 30.05 69.78 -4.41
C GLY A 186 29.80 71.29 -4.23
N ALA A 187 30.50 71.83 -3.22
CA ALA A 187 30.73 73.23 -2.81
C ALA A 187 30.32 74.39 -3.73
#